data_AF-A0A7S1BIN2-F1
#
_entry.id   AF-A0A7S1BIN2-F1
#
_cell.length_a   1.000
_cell.length_b   1.000
_cell.length_c   1.000
_cell.angle_alpha   90.00
_cell.angle_beta   90.00
_cell.angle_gamma   90.00
#
_symmetry.space_group_name_H-M   'P 1'
#
loop_
_entity.id
_entity.type
_entity.pdbx_description
1 polymer ?
#
loop_
_entity_poly.entity_id
_entity_poly.type
_entity_poly.pdbx_seq_one_letter_code
_entity_poly.pdbx_strand_id
1 'polypeptide(L)'
;SASLQSRAATYVAPAALVSGLKRAMEAMAEVDAVGRGGVAAAIEIVGMVGGQEMRIPGRKGWEDAFFVRAFDVDHAGHPALGYVVVRRIRGRGLRKEYFGMERKRLKELKSSGVRISPDDEEVFELGYTGDTSSAGLMHDPASRVIDDHVAVDSRRSSVYRHQAFRARLLLCELTFIDDDFQAKRDTRDLARERGHVHILDLAAVFGSHGWNAAAAKGGSGGVWDGMQSVIFYHVSMRYHPVDFMLKTIARLLPPWLLSKAQVAVSAFLSREDEKTQLVKNICQKNGCVNLVDYMAQTKN
;
A
#
# COMPACT_ATOMS: atom_id res chain seq x y z
N SER A 1 -36.78 -18.01 -8.84
CA SER A 1 -35.43 -17.82 -9.38
C SER A 1 -35.09 -16.34 -9.22
N ALA A 2 -34.40 -15.97 -8.14
CA ALA A 2 -33.94 -14.58 -7.98
C ALA A 2 -32.69 -14.43 -8.86
N SER A 3 -32.79 -13.64 -9.93
CA SER A 3 -31.64 -13.32 -10.77
C SER A 3 -30.56 -12.68 -9.90
N LEU A 4 -29.40 -13.31 -9.81
CA LEU A 4 -28.16 -12.65 -9.41
C LEU A 4 -27.91 -11.55 -10.46
N GLN A 5 -28.49 -10.37 -10.27
CA GLN A 5 -27.97 -9.18 -10.92
C GLN A 5 -26.56 -9.01 -10.36
N SER A 6 -25.56 -9.44 -11.14
CA SER A 6 -24.17 -9.27 -10.77
C SER A 6 -23.92 -7.79 -10.62
N ARG A 7 -23.66 -7.35 -9.38
CA ARG A 7 -23.30 -5.97 -9.08
C ARG A 7 -22.07 -5.62 -9.91
N ALA A 8 -22.09 -4.47 -10.57
CA ALA A 8 -20.99 -4.02 -11.41
C ALA A 8 -19.67 -4.04 -10.64
N ALA A 9 -18.59 -4.48 -11.30
CA ALA A 9 -17.25 -4.41 -10.73
C ALA A 9 -16.79 -2.95 -10.71
N THR A 10 -16.37 -2.45 -9.56
CA THR A 10 -15.87 -1.08 -9.42
C THR A 10 -14.34 -1.07 -9.53
N TYR A 11 -13.82 -0.33 -10.52
CA TYR A 11 -12.40 -0.06 -10.72
C TYR A 11 -12.09 1.35 -10.26
N VAL A 12 -11.00 1.50 -9.52
CA VAL A 12 -10.54 2.79 -9.01
C VAL A 12 -9.28 3.19 -9.76
N ALA A 13 -9.22 4.42 -10.24
CA ALA A 13 -8.08 4.94 -11.00
C ALA A 13 -7.85 6.42 -10.69
N PRO A 14 -6.66 6.97 -11.02
CA PRO A 14 -6.45 8.41 -11.04
C PRO A 14 -7.52 9.12 -11.87
N ALA A 15 -8.12 10.17 -11.33
CA ALA A 15 -9.23 10.90 -11.95
C ALA A 15 -8.91 11.36 -13.38
N ALA A 16 -7.65 11.76 -13.63
CA ALA A 16 -7.16 12.16 -14.95
C ALA A 16 -7.25 11.05 -16.01
N LEU A 17 -7.21 9.77 -15.62
CA LEU A 17 -7.25 8.64 -16.54
C LEU A 17 -8.67 8.15 -16.84
N VAL A 18 -9.67 8.53 -16.04
CA VAL A 18 -11.04 7.97 -16.10
C VAL A 18 -11.66 8.13 -17.48
N SER A 19 -11.53 9.30 -18.11
CA SER A 19 -12.13 9.52 -19.43
C SER A 19 -11.51 8.62 -20.50
N GLY A 20 -10.19 8.41 -20.46
CA GLY A 20 -9.47 7.52 -21.36
C GLY A 20 -9.83 6.06 -21.13
N LEU A 21 -9.89 5.64 -19.87
CA LEU A 21 -10.29 4.27 -19.49
C LEU A 21 -11.72 3.97 -19.92
N LYS A 22 -12.67 4.91 -19.75
CA LYS A 22 -14.05 4.74 -20.22
C LYS A 22 -14.13 4.57 -21.74
N ARG A 23 -13.41 5.37 -22.52
CA ARG A 23 -13.36 5.20 -23.99
C ARG A 23 -12.75 3.86 -24.40
N ALA A 24 -11.66 3.44 -23.76
CA ALA A 24 -11.05 2.14 -24.02
C ALA A 24 -12.01 1.00 -23.68
N MET A 25 -12.75 1.13 -22.58
CA MET A 25 -13.77 0.18 -22.18
C MET A 25 -14.95 0.10 -23.14
N GLU A 26 -15.46 1.23 -23.62
CA GLU A 26 -16.53 1.28 -24.63
C GLU A 26 -16.10 0.55 -25.90
N ALA A 27 -14.87 0.76 -26.36
CA ALA A 27 -14.32 0.06 -27.52
C ALA A 27 -14.20 -1.46 -27.29
N MET A 28 -13.91 -1.90 -26.06
CA MET A 28 -13.80 -3.33 -25.71
C MET A 28 -15.14 -3.99 -25.38
N ALA A 29 -16.19 -3.20 -25.10
CA ALA A 29 -17.49 -3.72 -24.70
C ALA A 29 -18.14 -4.56 -25.82
N GLU A 30 -17.94 -4.17 -27.08
CA GLU A 30 -18.43 -4.93 -28.25
C GLU A 30 -17.75 -6.30 -28.34
N VAL A 31 -16.44 -6.36 -28.08
CA VAL A 31 -15.67 -7.61 -28.08
C VAL A 31 -16.08 -8.53 -26.92
N ASP A 32 -16.24 -7.97 -25.71
CA ASP A 32 -16.67 -8.73 -24.53
C ASP A 32 -18.11 -9.26 -24.69
N ALA A 33 -18.99 -8.48 -25.32
CA ALA A 33 -20.37 -8.88 -25.59
C ALA A 33 -20.45 -10.13 -26.49
N VAL A 34 -19.59 -10.26 -27.50
CA VAL A 34 -19.56 -11.46 -28.37
C VAL A 34 -19.28 -12.73 -27.56
N GLY A 35 -18.37 -12.66 -26.57
CA GLY A 35 -18.02 -13.79 -25.71
C GLY A 35 -19.05 -14.12 -24.62
N ARG A 36 -20.04 -13.24 -24.38
CA ARG A 36 -21.01 -13.33 -23.27
C ARG A 36 -22.47 -13.32 -23.71
N GLY A 37 -22.77 -13.67 -24.97
CA GLY A 37 -24.15 -13.73 -25.48
C GLY A 37 -24.79 -12.35 -25.65
N GLY A 38 -23.99 -11.34 -26.01
CA GLY A 38 -24.44 -9.97 -26.31
C GLY A 38 -24.44 -9.01 -25.12
N VAL A 39 -23.96 -9.42 -23.94
CA VAL A 39 -23.97 -8.59 -22.73
C VAL A 39 -22.54 -8.26 -22.29
N ALA A 40 -22.15 -7.00 -22.40
CA ALA A 40 -20.87 -6.52 -21.87
C ALA A 40 -20.84 -6.58 -20.33
N ALA A 41 -19.66 -6.84 -19.77
CA ALA A 41 -19.46 -6.81 -18.32
C ALA A 41 -19.84 -5.44 -17.74
N ALA A 42 -20.71 -5.45 -16.73
CA ALA A 42 -21.05 -4.25 -15.97
C ALA A 42 -19.84 -3.81 -15.14
N ILE A 43 -19.22 -2.71 -15.55
CA ILE A 43 -18.02 -2.16 -14.92
C ILE A 43 -18.24 -0.66 -14.65
N GLU A 44 -17.87 -0.24 -13.45
CA GLU A 44 -17.89 1.15 -13.01
C GLU A 44 -16.45 1.62 -12.80
N ILE A 45 -16.03 2.70 -13.46
CA ILE A 45 -14.74 3.33 -13.20
C ILE A 45 -14.95 4.59 -12.35
N VAL A 46 -14.35 4.59 -11.16
CA VAL A 46 -14.36 5.70 -10.20
C VAL A 46 -12.99 6.39 -10.21
N GLY A 47 -12.99 7.70 -10.43
CA GLY A 47 -11.80 8.53 -10.33
C GLY A 47 -11.50 8.93 -8.89
N MET A 48 -10.24 8.83 -8.48
CA MET A 48 -9.75 9.40 -7.23
C MET A 48 -8.62 10.40 -7.47
N VAL A 49 -8.43 11.30 -6.50
CA VAL A 49 -7.29 12.22 -6.39
C VAL A 49 -6.61 12.04 -5.03
N GLY A 50 -5.37 12.50 -4.89
CA GLY A 50 -4.68 12.48 -3.60
C GLY A 50 -5.45 13.19 -2.50
N GLY A 51 -5.46 12.58 -1.30
CA GLY A 51 -6.22 13.07 -0.14
C GLY A 51 -7.71 12.70 -0.14
N GLN A 52 -8.19 11.95 -1.13
CA GLN A 52 -9.56 11.45 -1.17
C GLN A 52 -9.70 10.10 -0.46
N GLU A 53 -10.83 9.90 0.23
CA GLU A 53 -11.23 8.64 0.85
C GLU A 53 -12.50 8.11 0.16
N MET A 54 -12.55 6.81 -0.07
CA MET A 54 -13.73 6.11 -0.60
C MET A 54 -14.02 4.89 0.27
N ARG A 55 -15.30 4.69 0.63
CA ARG A 55 -15.73 3.50 1.35
C ARG A 55 -15.78 2.29 0.42
N ILE A 56 -15.16 1.18 0.82
CA ILE A 56 -15.27 -0.10 0.15
C ILE A 56 -16.60 -0.75 0.58
N PRO A 57 -17.51 -1.08 -0.35
CA PRO A 57 -18.74 -1.77 0.00
C PRO A 57 -18.44 -3.14 0.62
N GLY A 58 -18.77 -3.31 1.90
CA GLY A 58 -18.60 -4.59 2.59
C GLY A 58 -19.71 -5.60 2.23
N ARG A 59 -19.49 -6.86 2.58
CA ARG A 59 -20.58 -7.85 2.61
C ARG A 59 -21.53 -7.55 3.76
N LYS A 60 -22.81 -7.86 3.57
CA LYS A 60 -23.83 -7.81 4.64
C LYS A 60 -23.35 -8.66 5.82
N GLY A 61 -23.26 -8.07 7.02
CA GLY A 61 -22.77 -8.73 8.24
C GLY A 61 -21.33 -8.40 8.64
N TRP A 62 -20.60 -7.61 7.85
CA TRP A 62 -19.33 -7.02 8.31
C TRP A 62 -19.64 -5.85 9.26
N GLU A 63 -19.25 -5.99 10.53
CA GLU A 63 -19.43 -4.95 11.54
C GLU A 63 -18.46 -3.76 11.34
N ASP A 64 -17.30 -4.04 10.73
CA ASP A 64 -16.26 -3.06 10.41
C ASP A 64 -16.47 -2.42 9.04
N ALA A 65 -16.07 -1.16 8.90
CA ALA A 65 -16.08 -0.44 7.63
C ALA A 65 -14.67 -0.37 7.05
N PHE A 66 -14.54 -0.67 5.75
CA PHE A 66 -13.28 -0.53 5.02
C PHE A 66 -13.32 0.69 4.13
N PHE A 67 -12.18 1.36 4.03
CA PHE A 67 -11.97 2.54 3.21
C PHE A 67 -10.69 2.37 2.41
N VAL A 68 -10.67 2.95 1.22
CA VAL A 68 -9.45 3.18 0.46
C VAL A 68 -9.18 4.68 0.45
N ARG A 69 -7.94 5.06 0.73
CA ARG A 69 -7.46 6.44 0.74
C ARG A 69 -6.37 6.58 -0.30
N ALA A 70 -6.54 7.51 -1.23
CA ALA A 70 -5.56 7.76 -2.28
C ALA A 70 -4.57 8.83 -1.84
N PHE A 71 -3.30 8.67 -2.20
CA PHE A 71 -2.27 9.69 -2.03
C PHE A 71 -1.48 9.88 -3.32
N ASP A 72 -1.00 11.11 -3.51
CA ASP A 72 -0.20 11.49 -4.66
C ASP A 72 1.18 10.87 -4.55
N VAL A 73 1.66 10.42 -5.70
CA VAL A 73 3.00 9.90 -5.93
C VAL A 73 3.59 10.57 -7.16
N ASP A 74 4.89 10.39 -7.39
CA ASP A 74 5.60 11.04 -8.49
C ASP A 74 6.07 10.00 -9.51
N HIS A 75 5.39 9.89 -10.64
CA HIS A 75 5.73 8.93 -11.68
C HIS A 75 6.09 9.63 -13.00
N ALA A 76 7.13 10.48 -12.97
CA ALA A 76 7.67 11.17 -14.15
C ALA A 76 6.61 11.94 -14.97
N GLY A 77 5.67 12.58 -14.28
CA GLY A 77 4.58 13.34 -14.90
C GLY A 77 3.39 12.51 -15.40
N HIS A 78 3.43 11.17 -15.27
CA HIS A 78 2.26 10.33 -15.51
C HIS A 78 1.27 10.41 -14.34
N PRO A 79 -0.06 10.43 -14.59
CA PRO A 79 -1.05 10.36 -13.52
C PRO A 79 -0.95 9.02 -12.77
N ALA A 80 -0.50 9.07 -11.52
CA ALA A 80 -0.32 7.92 -10.65
C ALA A 80 -0.79 8.24 -9.23
N LEU A 81 -1.21 7.20 -8.50
CA LEU A 81 -1.64 7.30 -7.11
C LEU A 81 -1.15 6.08 -6.34
N GLY A 82 -0.75 6.31 -5.09
CA GLY A 82 -0.68 5.26 -4.09
C GLY A 82 -1.99 5.18 -3.30
N TYR A 83 -2.19 4.07 -2.60
CA TYR A 83 -3.39 3.80 -1.83
C TYR A 83 -3.09 3.19 -0.46
N VAL A 84 -3.92 3.49 0.53
CA VAL A 84 -3.96 2.76 1.80
C VAL A 84 -5.38 2.25 2.08
N VAL A 85 -5.49 0.98 2.44
CA VAL A 85 -6.72 0.34 2.90
C VAL A 85 -6.79 0.46 4.41
N VAL A 86 -7.86 1.12 4.88
CA VAL A 86 -8.10 1.40 6.28
C VAL A 86 -9.33 0.65 6.73
N ARG A 87 -9.21 -0.12 7.81
CA ARG A 87 -10.34 -0.71 8.52
C ARG A 87 -10.68 0.20 9.71
N ARG A 88 -11.91 0.69 9.74
CA ARG A 88 -12.46 1.47 10.85
C ARG A 88 -13.31 0.55 11.73
N ILE A 89 -12.82 0.29 12.94
CA ILE A 89 -13.48 -0.52 13.95
C ILE A 89 -14.27 0.43 14.83
N ARG A 90 -15.58 0.22 14.92
CA ARG A 90 -16.43 1.04 15.78
C ARG A 90 -16.12 0.78 17.24
N GLY A 91 -15.86 1.85 17.99
CA GLY A 91 -15.71 1.77 19.44
C GLY A 91 -16.96 1.18 20.08
N ARG A 92 -16.83 0.03 20.77
CA ARG A 92 -17.93 -0.62 21.47
C ARG A 92 -17.92 -0.29 22.96
N GLY A 93 -19.10 -0.29 23.56
CA GLY A 93 -19.27 -0.06 24.98
C GLY A 93 -19.17 1.43 25.36
N LEU A 94 -18.86 1.66 26.63
CA LEU A 94 -18.70 2.99 27.21
C LEU A 94 -17.22 3.36 27.25
N ARG A 95 -16.91 4.65 27.22
CA ARG A 95 -15.58 5.11 27.64
C ARG A 95 -15.38 4.83 29.13
N LYS A 96 -14.13 4.67 29.56
CA LYS A 96 -13.78 4.24 30.93
C LYS A 96 -14.34 5.20 31.98
N GLU A 97 -14.35 6.50 31.68
CA GLU A 97 -14.90 7.55 32.53
C GLU A 97 -16.42 7.45 32.79
N TYR A 98 -17.13 6.64 32.00
CA TYR A 98 -18.57 6.41 32.15
C TYR A 98 -18.90 5.02 32.75
N PHE A 99 -17.89 4.25 33.16
CA PHE A 99 -18.12 2.94 33.79
C PHE A 99 -18.79 3.10 35.17
N GLY A 100 -19.80 2.26 35.43
CA GLY A 100 -20.57 2.31 36.68
C GLY A 100 -21.60 3.43 36.75
N MET A 101 -21.70 4.29 35.73
CA MET A 101 -22.70 5.36 35.70
C MET A 101 -24.11 4.80 35.46
N GLU A 102 -25.10 5.39 36.13
CA GLU A 102 -26.49 4.95 36.01
C GLU A 102 -27.05 5.14 34.59
N ARG A 103 -27.87 4.18 34.12
CA ARG A 103 -28.45 4.20 32.77
C ARG A 103 -29.23 5.48 32.45
N LYS A 104 -29.90 6.08 33.44
CA LYS A 104 -30.64 7.34 33.26
C LYS A 104 -29.69 8.48 32.90
N ARG A 105 -28.58 8.60 33.62
CA ARG A 105 -27.56 9.62 33.38
C ARG A 105 -26.83 9.41 32.05
N LEU A 106 -26.54 8.16 31.67
CA LEU A 106 -25.99 7.83 30.35
C LEU A 106 -26.91 8.24 29.20
N LYS A 107 -28.23 8.07 29.37
CA LYS A 107 -29.23 8.52 28.38
C LYS A 107 -29.26 10.04 28.28
N GLU A 108 -29.24 10.75 29.41
CA GLU A 108 -29.17 12.22 29.45
C GLU A 108 -27.93 12.73 28.70
N LEU A 109 -26.75 12.19 29.02
CA LEU A 109 -25.50 12.54 28.35
C LEU A 109 -25.55 12.28 26.84
N LYS A 110 -26.04 11.10 26.43
CA LYS A 110 -26.20 10.78 25.02
C LYS A 110 -27.18 11.73 24.32
N SER A 111 -28.28 12.09 24.99
CA SER A 111 -29.27 13.03 24.44
C SER A 111 -28.78 14.47 24.38
N SER A 112 -27.82 14.85 25.24
CA SER A 112 -27.14 16.15 25.18
C SER A 112 -25.97 16.17 24.21
N GLY A 113 -25.82 15.14 23.36
CA GLY A 113 -24.78 15.05 22.33
C GLY A 113 -23.40 14.60 22.84
N VAL A 114 -23.28 14.22 24.12
CA VAL A 114 -22.01 13.72 24.67
C VAL A 114 -21.72 12.34 24.10
N ARG A 115 -20.53 12.20 23.47
CA ARG A 115 -20.06 10.92 22.95
C ARG A 115 -19.61 10.02 24.11
N ILE A 116 -20.51 9.15 24.55
CA ILE A 116 -20.25 8.19 25.64
C ILE A 116 -19.52 6.91 25.21
N SER A 117 -19.45 6.64 23.90
CA SER A 117 -18.70 5.52 23.35
C SER A 117 -17.24 5.93 23.06
N PRO A 118 -16.30 4.97 23.04
CA PRO A 118 -14.95 5.23 22.55
C PRO A 118 -14.95 5.82 21.13
N ASP A 119 -13.85 6.47 20.78
CA ASP A 119 -13.60 6.84 19.40
C ASP A 119 -13.40 5.58 18.54
N ASP A 120 -13.64 5.74 17.24
CA ASP A 120 -13.41 4.65 16.30
C ASP A 120 -11.89 4.43 16.18
N GLU A 121 -11.49 3.17 16.10
CA GLU A 121 -10.10 2.79 15.87
C GLU A 121 -9.87 2.63 14.37
N GLU A 122 -8.79 3.21 13.87
CA GLU A 122 -8.34 3.00 12.49
C GLU A 122 -7.13 2.07 12.46
N VAL A 123 -7.30 0.95 11.75
CA VAL A 123 -6.23 0.00 11.47
C VAL A 123 -5.85 0.12 10.00
N PHE A 124 -4.58 0.43 9.73
CA PHE A 124 -4.03 0.50 8.38
C PHE A 124 -3.63 -0.92 7.96
N GLU A 125 -4.44 -1.56 7.12
CA GLU A 125 -4.27 -2.97 6.77
C GLU A 125 -3.24 -3.17 5.65
N LEU A 126 -3.34 -2.34 4.59
CA LEU A 126 -2.51 -2.46 3.39
C LEU A 126 -2.12 -1.08 2.85
N GLY A 127 -0.84 -0.84 2.64
CA GLY A 127 -0.32 0.25 1.80
C GLY A 127 0.10 -0.28 0.44
N TYR A 128 -0.14 0.48 -0.62
CA TYR A 128 0.30 0.20 -1.98
C TYR A 128 0.82 1.47 -2.62
N THR A 129 2.08 1.48 -3.05
CA THR A 129 2.70 2.71 -3.58
C THR A 129 2.29 3.03 -5.00
N GLY A 130 1.94 2.01 -5.81
CA GLY A 130 2.00 2.16 -7.26
C GLY A 130 3.45 2.37 -7.73
N ASP A 131 3.61 2.69 -9.01
CA ASP A 131 4.89 3.11 -9.57
C ASP A 131 5.12 4.59 -9.22
N THR A 132 6.32 4.91 -8.73
CA THR A 132 6.71 6.22 -8.21
C THR A 132 8.22 6.34 -8.01
N SER A 133 8.72 7.57 -8.08
CA SER A 133 10.06 7.94 -7.65
C SER A 133 10.16 7.96 -6.12
N SER A 134 11.39 8.04 -5.62
CA SER A 134 11.65 8.29 -4.20
C SER A 134 11.01 9.60 -3.71
N ALA A 135 10.93 10.64 -4.55
CA ALA A 135 10.36 11.93 -4.18
C ALA A 135 8.86 11.80 -3.87
N GLY A 136 8.13 10.98 -4.64
CA GLY A 136 6.72 10.68 -4.40
C GLY A 136 6.47 9.89 -3.11
N LEU A 137 7.50 9.29 -2.53
CA LEU A 137 7.41 8.48 -1.31
C LEU A 137 7.90 9.19 -0.05
N MET A 138 8.61 10.32 -0.14
CA MET A 138 9.12 11.01 1.05
C MET A 138 7.98 11.55 1.92
N HIS A 139 8.08 11.37 3.24
CA HIS A 139 7.24 12.06 4.19
C HIS A 139 7.75 13.47 4.43
N ASP A 140 6.86 14.46 4.32
CA ASP A 140 7.13 15.81 4.81
C ASP A 140 6.73 15.92 6.29
N PRO A 141 7.67 16.10 7.23
CA PRO A 141 7.36 16.23 8.66
C PRO A 141 6.42 17.40 8.98
N ALA A 142 6.37 18.43 8.14
CA ALA A 142 5.47 19.58 8.32
C ALA A 142 3.98 19.22 8.12
N SER A 143 3.68 18.06 7.51
CA SER A 143 2.32 17.60 7.24
C SER A 143 1.59 16.97 8.44
N ARG A 144 2.20 16.91 9.63
CA ARG A 144 1.64 16.25 10.83
C ARG A 144 0.46 16.98 11.49
N VAL A 145 0.16 18.21 11.08
CA VAL A 145 -0.97 19.00 11.62
C VAL A 145 -2.09 19.03 10.59
N ILE A 146 -3.07 18.14 10.74
CA ILE A 146 -4.36 18.28 10.05
C ILE A 146 -5.34 18.91 11.03
N ASP A 147 -5.88 20.06 10.65
CA ASP A 147 -7.13 20.58 11.20
C ASP A 147 -8.27 19.97 10.37
N ASP A 148 -9.30 19.42 11.01
CA ASP A 148 -10.35 18.59 10.38
C ASP A 148 -11.19 19.35 9.32
N HIS A 149 -11.00 20.66 9.22
CA HIS A 149 -11.72 21.56 8.32
C HIS A 149 -11.02 21.89 6.99
N VAL A 150 -9.84 21.33 6.71
CA VAL A 150 -9.11 21.64 5.47
C VAL A 150 -9.60 20.79 4.29
N ALA A 151 -9.79 21.44 3.14
CA ALA A 151 -10.18 20.86 1.85
C ALA A 151 -9.34 19.63 1.46
N VAL A 152 -9.84 18.84 0.50
CA VAL A 152 -9.09 17.75 -0.14
C VAL A 152 -7.86 18.36 -0.84
N ASP A 153 -6.75 18.43 -0.11
CA ASP A 153 -5.51 19.10 -0.51
C ASP A 153 -4.31 18.17 -0.22
N SER A 154 -3.18 18.50 -0.84
CA SER A 154 -1.82 17.96 -0.68
C SER A 154 -1.45 17.52 0.75
N ARG A 155 -1.98 18.19 1.79
CA ARG A 155 -1.78 17.80 3.20
C ARG A 155 -2.41 16.45 3.54
N ARG A 156 -3.66 16.19 3.13
CA ARG A 156 -4.33 14.89 3.36
C ARG A 156 -3.61 13.78 2.61
N SER A 157 -3.19 14.08 1.39
CA SER A 157 -2.37 13.20 0.55
C SER A 157 -1.09 12.76 1.28
N SER A 158 -0.32 13.70 1.85
CA SER A 158 0.87 13.38 2.65
C SER A 158 0.57 12.53 3.88
N VAL A 159 -0.53 12.79 4.59
CA VAL A 159 -0.93 11.97 5.73
C VAL A 159 -1.34 10.56 5.31
N TYR A 160 -2.07 10.40 4.23
CA TYR A 160 -2.47 9.09 3.72
C TYR A 160 -1.26 8.29 3.24
N ARG A 161 -0.27 8.95 2.62
CA ARG A 161 1.04 8.35 2.34
C ARG A 161 1.72 7.88 3.63
N HIS A 162 1.76 8.72 4.67
CA HIS A 162 2.32 8.32 5.96
C HIS A 162 1.58 7.13 6.59
N GLN A 163 0.26 7.08 6.48
CA GLN A 163 -0.56 5.93 6.92
C GLN A 163 -0.24 4.67 6.13
N ALA A 164 0.01 4.75 4.82
CA ALA A 164 0.41 3.61 3.99
C ALA A 164 1.71 2.96 4.51
N PHE A 165 2.70 3.79 4.87
CA PHE A 165 3.94 3.31 5.50
C PHE A 165 3.75 2.83 6.94
N ARG A 166 2.59 3.08 7.56
CA ARG A 166 2.23 2.52 8.86
C ARG A 166 1.35 1.27 8.75
N ALA A 167 0.98 0.87 7.54
CA ALA A 167 0.16 -0.31 7.32
C ALA A 167 0.87 -1.59 7.75
N ARG A 168 0.08 -2.60 8.15
CA ARG A 168 0.58 -3.94 8.50
C ARG A 168 1.33 -4.60 7.35
N LEU A 169 0.85 -4.39 6.12
CA LEU A 169 1.55 -4.80 4.91
C LEU A 169 1.72 -3.57 4.01
N LEU A 170 2.95 -3.32 3.56
CA LEU A 170 3.26 -2.33 2.54
C LEU A 170 3.72 -3.05 1.27
N LEU A 171 3.04 -2.81 0.16
CA LEU A 171 3.51 -3.15 -1.18
C LEU A 171 4.23 -1.93 -1.73
N CYS A 172 5.56 -2.02 -1.84
CA CYS A 172 6.41 -0.91 -2.25
C CYS A 172 7.10 -1.27 -3.57
N GLU A 173 7.05 -0.38 -4.56
CA GLU A 173 7.83 -0.61 -5.77
C GLU A 173 9.34 -0.53 -5.49
N LEU A 174 10.11 -1.30 -6.26
CA LEU A 174 11.56 -1.30 -6.23
C LEU A 174 12.09 -1.66 -7.61
N THR A 175 12.13 -0.68 -8.51
CA THR A 175 12.50 -0.97 -9.90
C THR A 175 14.02 -1.11 -10.11
N PHE A 176 14.84 -0.32 -9.41
CA PHE A 176 16.30 -0.26 -9.61
C PHE A 176 17.09 -0.74 -8.39
N ILE A 177 18.06 -1.65 -8.58
CA ILE A 177 18.83 -2.28 -7.49
C ILE A 177 20.35 -2.32 -7.74
N ASP A 178 20.83 -1.73 -8.83
CA ASP A 178 22.25 -1.69 -9.17
C ASP A 178 23.01 -0.63 -8.36
N ASP A 179 24.24 -0.95 -7.98
CA ASP A 179 25.21 -0.02 -7.37
C ASP A 179 26.36 0.30 -8.33
N ASP A 180 26.14 0.17 -9.65
CA ASP A 180 27.20 0.28 -10.64
C ASP A 180 27.67 1.73 -10.83
N PHE A 181 28.60 2.15 -9.97
CA PHE A 181 29.33 3.42 -10.05
C PHE A 181 30.15 3.57 -11.35
N GLN A 182 30.33 2.51 -12.14
CA GLN A 182 31.05 2.56 -13.42
C GLN A 182 30.10 2.70 -14.62
N ALA A 183 28.78 2.66 -14.41
CA ALA A 183 27.83 2.92 -15.46
C ALA A 183 28.03 4.35 -16.00
N LYS A 184 27.90 4.51 -17.32
CA LYS A 184 28.00 5.83 -18.00
C LYS A 184 26.98 6.86 -17.49
N ARG A 185 25.99 6.43 -16.70
CA ARG A 185 24.94 7.24 -16.11
C ARG A 185 24.60 6.68 -14.72
N ASP A 186 24.44 7.56 -13.74
CA ASP A 186 23.97 7.18 -12.40
C ASP A 186 22.57 6.54 -12.51
N THR A 187 22.47 5.30 -12.03
CA THR A 187 21.24 4.49 -12.08
C THR A 187 20.15 5.06 -11.18
N ARG A 188 20.52 5.83 -10.14
CA ARG A 188 19.56 6.57 -9.30
C ARG A 188 18.93 7.71 -10.06
N ASP A 189 19.70 8.44 -10.85
CA ASP A 189 19.16 9.52 -11.68
C ASP A 189 18.23 8.95 -12.76
N LEU A 190 18.61 7.82 -13.37
CA LEU A 190 17.73 7.11 -14.30
C LEU A 190 16.41 6.66 -13.65
N ALA A 191 16.46 6.17 -12.41
CA ALA A 191 15.27 5.80 -11.66
C ALA A 191 14.36 7.01 -11.45
N ARG A 192 14.91 8.14 -10.99
CA ARG A 192 14.16 9.39 -10.78
C ARG A 192 13.53 9.92 -12.06
N GLU A 193 14.30 10.00 -13.14
CA GLU A 193 13.81 10.46 -14.45
C GLU A 193 12.67 9.60 -14.99
N ARG A 194 12.70 8.30 -14.70
CA ARG A 194 11.65 7.35 -15.10
C ARG A 194 10.53 7.23 -14.07
N GLY A 195 10.58 8.00 -12.99
CA GLY A 195 9.53 7.99 -11.97
C GLY A 195 9.48 6.69 -11.19
N HIS A 196 10.65 6.13 -10.83
CA HIS A 196 10.79 4.84 -10.16
C HIS A 196 11.73 4.89 -8.96
N VAL A 197 11.62 3.89 -8.08
CA VAL A 197 12.46 3.79 -6.87
C VAL A 197 13.77 3.06 -7.16
N HIS A 198 14.86 3.63 -6.64
CA HIS A 198 16.15 2.97 -6.51
C HIS A 198 16.38 2.45 -5.09
N ILE A 199 16.99 1.28 -4.94
CA ILE A 199 17.21 0.62 -3.64
C ILE A 199 17.93 1.51 -2.62
N LEU A 200 18.90 2.30 -3.09
CA LEU A 200 19.68 3.23 -2.27
C LEU A 200 18.87 4.43 -1.74
N ASP A 201 17.69 4.70 -2.28
CA ASP A 201 16.78 5.73 -1.74
C ASP A 201 15.91 5.20 -0.59
N LEU A 202 15.74 3.87 -0.46
CA LEU A 202 14.82 3.26 0.50
C LEU A 202 15.14 3.62 1.95
N ALA A 203 16.42 3.72 2.31
CA ALA A 203 16.82 4.10 3.67
C ALA A 203 16.28 5.48 4.07
N ALA A 204 16.35 6.46 3.15
CA ALA A 204 15.85 7.81 3.38
C ALA A 204 14.32 7.85 3.37
N VAL A 205 13.69 7.18 2.40
CA VAL A 205 12.23 7.08 2.28
C VAL A 205 11.64 6.49 3.56
N PHE A 206 12.03 5.26 3.93
CA PHE A 206 11.49 4.58 5.11
C PHE A 206 11.89 5.28 6.41
N GLY A 207 13.09 5.88 6.47
CA GLY A 207 13.53 6.71 7.58
C GLY A 207 12.64 7.94 7.80
N SER A 208 12.18 8.61 6.73
CA SER A 208 11.23 9.74 6.83
C SER A 208 9.88 9.34 7.43
N HIS A 209 9.51 8.06 7.32
CA HIS A 209 8.32 7.47 7.93
C HIS A 209 8.58 6.85 9.32
N GLY A 210 9.80 6.97 9.86
CA GLY A 210 10.16 6.51 11.20
C GLY A 210 10.49 5.02 11.31
N TRP A 211 10.69 4.29 10.21
CA TRP A 211 11.02 2.86 10.26
C TRP A 211 12.39 2.58 10.88
N ASN A 212 13.30 3.56 10.86
CA ASN A 212 14.59 3.49 11.54
C ASN A 212 14.50 3.86 13.04
N ALA A 213 13.40 4.47 13.49
CA ALA A 213 13.27 5.08 14.81
C ALA A 213 12.78 4.11 15.91
N ALA A 214 12.58 2.83 15.60
CA ALA A 214 12.17 1.79 16.57
C ALA A 214 13.16 0.60 16.65
N ALA A 215 14.46 0.87 16.41
CA ALA A 215 15.50 0.39 17.32
C ALA A 215 15.65 1.33 18.55
N ALA A 216 14.92 2.45 18.61
CA ALA A 216 14.92 3.36 19.74
C ALA A 216 13.78 3.06 20.72
N LYS A 217 14.19 2.91 21.98
CA LYS A 217 13.43 2.53 23.16
C LYS A 217 12.26 3.49 23.45
N GLY A 218 11.11 2.93 23.82
CA GLY A 218 10.30 3.41 24.95
C GLY A 218 9.65 4.81 24.88
N GLY A 219 9.44 5.40 23.70
CA GLY A 219 8.70 6.66 23.57
C GLY A 219 7.20 6.43 23.33
N SER A 220 6.37 6.91 24.26
CA SER A 220 4.91 6.98 24.13
C SER A 220 4.51 7.94 23.00
N GLY A 221 4.42 7.42 21.77
CA GLY A 221 4.00 8.20 20.60
C GLY A 221 3.66 7.33 19.40
N GLY A 222 2.75 6.36 19.60
CA GLY A 222 2.29 5.41 18.59
C GLY A 222 3.01 4.08 18.71
N VAL A 223 2.33 3.07 19.25
CA VAL A 223 2.84 1.71 19.37
C VAL A 223 3.07 1.16 17.97
N TRP A 224 4.32 0.93 17.59
CA TRP A 224 4.70 0.10 16.45
C TRP A 224 4.44 -1.36 16.89
N ASP A 225 3.41 -2.01 16.35
CA ASP A 225 2.91 -3.30 16.87
C ASP A 225 3.77 -4.52 16.46
N GLY A 226 4.89 -4.31 15.76
CA GLY A 226 5.76 -5.38 15.29
C GLY A 226 5.21 -6.18 14.10
N MET A 227 3.97 -5.94 13.64
CA MET A 227 3.33 -6.71 12.55
C MET A 227 3.61 -6.16 11.15
N GLN A 228 4.31 -5.03 11.04
CA GLN A 228 4.62 -4.41 9.76
C GLN A 228 5.64 -5.21 8.94
N SER A 229 5.26 -5.51 7.70
CA SER A 229 6.11 -6.11 6.67
C SER A 229 6.04 -5.30 5.38
N VAL A 230 7.08 -5.39 4.55
CA VAL A 230 7.12 -4.81 3.21
C VAL A 230 7.35 -5.90 2.17
N ILE A 231 6.60 -5.84 1.08
CA ILE A 231 6.87 -6.63 -0.13
C ILE A 231 7.36 -5.65 -1.20
N PHE A 232 8.60 -5.84 -1.64
CA PHE A 232 9.14 -5.16 -2.81
C PHE A 232 8.63 -5.85 -4.08
N TYR A 233 8.07 -5.07 -5.00
CA TYR A 233 7.59 -5.54 -6.29
C TYR A 233 8.10 -4.65 -7.42
N HIS A 234 7.78 -5.00 -8.67
CA HIS A 234 8.18 -4.23 -9.86
C HIS A 234 9.69 -4.12 -10.08
N VAL A 235 10.46 -5.11 -9.61
CA VAL A 235 11.90 -5.16 -9.89
C VAL A 235 12.14 -5.32 -11.39
N SER A 236 13.17 -4.70 -11.95
CA SER A 236 13.44 -4.81 -13.38
C SER A 236 13.92 -6.22 -13.76
N MET A 237 13.37 -6.80 -14.84
CA MET A 237 13.82 -8.09 -15.39
C MET A 237 15.31 -8.13 -15.76
N ARG A 238 15.96 -6.97 -15.92
CA ARG A 238 17.40 -6.89 -16.21
C ARG A 238 18.30 -7.47 -15.11
N TYR A 239 17.76 -7.66 -13.91
CA TYR A 239 18.49 -8.27 -12.78
C TYR A 239 18.26 -9.78 -12.68
N HIS A 240 17.69 -10.41 -13.71
CA HIS A 240 17.70 -11.87 -13.83
C HIS A 240 19.16 -12.37 -13.85
N PRO A 241 19.50 -13.50 -13.18
CA PRO A 241 18.61 -14.45 -12.50
C PRO A 241 18.09 -13.99 -11.14
N VAL A 242 16.98 -14.60 -10.69
CA VAL A 242 16.31 -14.28 -9.40
C VAL A 242 17.29 -14.31 -8.22
N ASP A 243 18.24 -15.24 -8.21
CA ASP A 243 19.25 -15.33 -7.16
C ASP A 243 20.12 -14.07 -7.08
N PHE A 244 20.60 -13.56 -8.24
CA PHE A 244 21.37 -12.32 -8.30
C PHE A 244 20.55 -11.13 -7.77
N MET A 245 19.29 -11.03 -8.18
CA MET A 245 18.36 -10.00 -7.69
C MET A 245 18.21 -10.07 -6.17
N LEU A 246 17.85 -11.24 -5.61
CA LEU A 246 17.63 -11.41 -4.17
C LEU A 246 18.89 -11.12 -3.36
N LYS A 247 20.05 -11.62 -3.79
CA LYS A 247 21.35 -11.36 -3.17
C LYS A 247 21.70 -9.87 -3.16
N THR A 248 21.47 -9.20 -4.28
CA THR A 248 21.73 -7.75 -4.42
C THR A 248 20.83 -6.95 -3.50
N ILE A 249 19.52 -7.25 -3.48
CA ILE A 249 18.58 -6.59 -2.58
C ILE A 249 18.97 -6.81 -1.12
N ALA A 250 19.23 -8.07 -0.73
CA ALA A 250 19.58 -8.41 0.65
C ALA A 250 20.88 -7.74 1.13
N ARG A 251 21.86 -7.56 0.24
CA ARG A 251 23.13 -6.88 0.52
C ARG A 251 22.95 -5.37 0.71
N LEU A 252 22.10 -4.74 -0.11
CA LEU A 252 21.98 -3.28 -0.16
C LEU A 252 20.92 -2.72 0.81
N LEU A 253 19.95 -3.53 1.25
CA LEU A 253 18.97 -3.09 2.23
C LEU A 253 19.60 -2.87 3.63
N PRO A 254 19.22 -1.78 4.34
CA PRO A 254 19.57 -1.63 5.74
C PRO A 254 19.07 -2.82 6.59
N PRO A 255 19.82 -3.28 7.60
CA PRO A 255 19.43 -4.47 8.39
C PRO A 255 18.03 -4.39 9.03
N TRP A 256 17.62 -3.20 9.47
CA TRP A 256 16.30 -2.96 10.07
C TRP A 256 15.15 -3.05 9.06
N LEU A 257 15.41 -2.82 7.77
CA LEU A 257 14.43 -2.98 6.70
C LEU A 257 14.44 -4.42 6.19
N LEU A 258 15.63 -5.01 6.06
CA LEU A 258 15.84 -6.40 5.64
C LEU A 258 15.01 -7.38 6.47
N SER A 259 14.95 -7.19 7.79
CA SER A 259 14.20 -8.07 8.71
C SER A 259 12.68 -8.07 8.50
N LYS A 260 12.16 -7.11 7.75
CA LYS A 260 10.73 -6.93 7.44
C LYS A 260 10.42 -7.15 5.96
N ALA A 261 11.45 -7.38 5.14
CA ALA A 261 11.36 -7.32 3.70
C ALA A 261 11.15 -8.70 3.06
N GLN A 262 10.23 -8.71 2.12
CA GLN A 262 10.00 -9.78 1.17
C GLN A 262 10.11 -9.21 -0.25
N VAL A 263 10.36 -10.07 -1.23
CA VAL A 263 10.41 -9.69 -2.64
C VAL A 263 9.44 -10.56 -3.42
N ALA A 264 8.58 -9.95 -4.21
CA ALA A 264 7.71 -10.66 -5.15
C ALA A 264 8.55 -11.18 -6.33
N VAL A 265 8.66 -12.50 -6.47
CA VAL A 265 9.52 -13.14 -7.48
C VAL A 265 8.74 -13.94 -8.51
N SER A 266 7.44 -14.16 -8.32
CA SER A 266 6.62 -15.03 -9.17
C SER A 266 6.67 -14.68 -10.66
N ALA A 267 6.77 -13.39 -11.01
CA ALA A 267 6.89 -12.94 -12.39
C ALA A 267 8.26 -13.23 -13.03
N PHE A 268 9.29 -13.53 -12.22
CA PHE A 268 10.65 -13.83 -12.67
C PHE A 268 10.94 -15.32 -12.78
N LEU A 269 10.05 -16.18 -12.27
CA LEU A 269 10.24 -17.61 -12.30
C LEU A 269 10.05 -18.10 -13.74
N SER A 270 11.13 -18.19 -14.50
CA SER A 270 11.12 -18.90 -15.78
C SER A 270 11.08 -20.42 -15.54
N ARG A 271 10.73 -21.18 -16.59
CA ARG A 271 10.89 -22.65 -16.59
C ARG A 271 12.35 -23.10 -16.41
N GLU A 272 13.33 -22.21 -16.57
CA GLU A 272 14.75 -22.50 -16.34
C GLU A 272 15.18 -22.22 -14.89
N ASP A 273 14.59 -21.23 -14.22
CA ASP A 273 14.77 -20.96 -12.79
C ASP A 273 14.21 -22.07 -11.91
N GLU A 274 13.38 -22.94 -12.49
CA GLU A 274 12.96 -24.20 -11.90
C GLU A 274 14.11 -25.13 -11.51
N LYS A 275 15.32 -24.92 -12.06
CA LYS A 275 16.55 -25.63 -11.70
C LYS A 275 17.21 -25.07 -10.44
N THR A 276 16.87 -23.85 -10.02
CA THR A 276 17.36 -23.26 -8.77
C THR A 276 16.46 -23.76 -7.64
N GLN A 277 16.68 -25.01 -7.21
CA GLN A 277 15.90 -25.68 -6.16
C GLN A 277 15.72 -24.79 -4.91
N LEU A 278 16.71 -23.94 -4.62
CA LEU A 278 16.66 -22.94 -3.56
C LEU A 278 15.45 -22.02 -3.66
N VAL A 279 15.22 -21.36 -4.81
CA VAL A 279 14.11 -20.39 -4.96
C VAL A 279 12.77 -21.10 -4.84
N LYS A 280 12.62 -22.31 -5.41
CA LYS A 280 11.41 -23.13 -5.24
C LYS A 280 11.14 -23.50 -3.78
N ASN A 281 12.17 -23.77 -3.00
CA ASN A 281 12.03 -24.18 -1.60
C ASN A 281 11.65 -23.02 -0.68
N ILE A 282 12.06 -21.79 -1.02
CA ILE A 282 11.84 -20.59 -0.18
C ILE A 282 10.71 -19.69 -0.67
N CYS A 283 10.28 -19.85 -1.92
CA CYS A 283 9.15 -19.10 -2.46
C CYS A 283 7.88 -19.55 -1.74
N GLN A 284 7.28 -18.61 -1.02
CA GLN A 284 6.05 -18.83 -0.30
C GLN A 284 4.87 -18.97 -1.27
N LYS A 285 3.74 -19.47 -0.79
CA LYS A 285 2.51 -19.64 -1.60
C LYS A 285 1.99 -18.34 -2.23
N ASN A 286 2.35 -17.20 -1.66
CA ASN A 286 2.03 -15.86 -2.17
C ASN A 286 2.97 -15.39 -3.30
N GLY A 287 3.92 -16.23 -3.75
CA GLY A 287 4.88 -15.88 -4.80
C GLY A 287 6.01 -14.96 -4.35
N CYS A 288 6.20 -14.80 -3.04
CA CYS A 288 7.23 -13.95 -2.45
C CYS A 288 8.34 -14.77 -1.77
N VAL A 289 9.52 -14.17 -1.65
CA VAL A 289 10.64 -14.70 -0.87
C VAL A 289 10.94 -13.76 0.29
N ASN A 290 11.01 -14.30 1.51
CA ASN A 290 11.50 -13.57 2.67
C ASN A 290 13.03 -13.46 2.61
N LEU A 291 13.56 -12.25 2.72
CA LEU A 291 14.99 -12.01 2.55
C LEU A 291 15.83 -12.55 3.72
N VAL A 292 15.29 -12.63 4.94
CA VAL A 292 15.97 -13.26 6.08
C VAL A 292 16.11 -14.76 5.84
N ASP A 293 15.04 -15.42 5.38
CA ASP A 293 15.05 -16.85 5.08
C ASP A 293 16.02 -17.17 3.93
N TYR A 294 16.03 -16.34 2.88
CA TYR A 294 16.98 -16.45 1.78
C TYR A 294 18.44 -16.33 2.25
N MET A 295 18.74 -15.35 3.09
CA MET A 295 20.08 -15.15 3.65
C MET A 295 20.51 -16.27 4.61
N ALA A 296 19.57 -16.92 5.30
CA ALA A 296 19.86 -18.06 6.15
C ALA A 296 20.26 -19.30 5.34
N GLN A 297 19.66 -19.49 4.17
CA GLN A 297 19.91 -20.66 3.32
C GLN A 297 21.13 -20.55 2.41
N THR A 298 21.56 -19.32 2.08
CA THR A 298 22.74 -19.05 1.24
C THR A 298 24.06 -18.93 2.00
N LYS A 299 24.01 -18.98 3.34
CA LYS A 299 25.20 -18.98 4.21
C LYS A 299 25.79 -20.38 4.45
N ASN A 300 25.10 -21.44 4.00
CA ASN A 300 25.57 -22.83 4.00
C ASN A 300 26.10 -23.21 2.62
#